data_AF-A0A1V1VX80-F1
#
_entry.id   AF-A0A1V1VX80-F1
#
_cell.length_a   1.000
_cell.length_b   1.000
_cell.length_c   1.000
_cell.angle_alpha   90.00
_cell.angle_beta   90.00
_cell.angle_gamma   90.00
#
_symmetry.space_group_name_H-M   'P 1'
#
loop_
_entity.id
_entity.type
_entity.pdbx_description
1 polymer ?
#
loop_
_entity_poly.entity_id
_entity_poly.type
_entity_poly.pdbx_seq_one_letter_code
_entity_poly.pdbx_strand_id
1 'polypeptide(L)'
;MKVSSPDGTTWRVSRRWVPWRRRLKGALDGVPDLGIGSLGDDPISVIVGIVLLIILIPFILLALVAGVELLLVLLVLPFAVLGRMLLGRHWTVEVRRGWRPYAEEQAGDWQASGLRVHALADDLRRGNPPPQTLNVPKG
;
A
#
# COMPACT_ATOMS: atom_id res chain seq x y z
N MET A 1 1.45 6.51 -14.30
CA MET A 1 1.57 6.57 -15.77
C MET A 1 2.84 5.86 -16.22
N LYS A 2 2.79 5.06 -17.29
CA LYS A 2 3.99 4.52 -17.96
C LYS A 2 4.30 5.39 -19.17
N VAL A 3 5.57 5.66 -19.43
CA VAL A 3 6.04 6.56 -20.50
C VAL A 3 7.30 5.96 -21.11
N SER A 4 7.44 5.99 -22.43
CA SER A 4 8.68 5.59 -23.12
C SER A 4 9.45 6.83 -23.56
N SER A 5 10.75 6.85 -23.27
CA SER A 5 11.69 7.88 -23.77
C SER A 5 12.06 7.57 -25.24
N PRO A 6 12.48 8.57 -26.03
CA PRO A 6 13.09 8.35 -27.35
C PRO A 6 14.27 7.37 -27.32
N ASP A 7 14.99 7.30 -26.20
CA ASP A 7 16.11 6.37 -25.98
C ASP A 7 15.67 4.91 -25.70
N GLY A 8 14.39 4.59 -25.91
CA GLY A 8 13.80 3.26 -25.65
C GLY A 8 13.60 2.93 -24.16
N THR A 9 13.98 3.82 -23.25
CA THR A 9 13.83 3.59 -21.80
C THR A 9 12.38 3.72 -21.36
N THR A 10 11.86 2.73 -20.63
CA THR A 10 10.51 2.81 -20.03
C THR A 10 10.56 3.42 -18.63
N TRP A 11 9.80 4.49 -18.45
CA TRP A 11 9.61 5.22 -17.22
C TRP A 11 8.23 4.98 -16.62
N ARG A 12 8.15 5.05 -15.29
CA ARG A 12 6.90 5.02 -14.56
C ARG A 12 6.85 6.20 -13.60
N VAL A 13 5.85 7.06 -13.78
CA VAL A 13 5.59 8.22 -12.91
C VAL A 13 4.35 7.93 -12.09
N SER A 14 4.41 8.07 -10.77
CA SER A 14 3.26 7.84 -9.89
C SER A 14 3.24 8.81 -8.73
N ARG A 15 2.03 9.13 -8.24
CA ARG A 15 1.87 9.82 -6.97
C ARG A 15 2.06 8.84 -5.81
N ARG A 16 2.74 9.28 -4.76
CA ARG A 16 2.85 8.52 -3.52
C ARG A 16 1.73 8.92 -2.56
N TRP A 17 0.78 8.00 -2.32
CA TRP A 17 -0.38 8.28 -1.47
C TRP A 17 -0.06 8.32 0.03
N VAL A 18 0.86 7.47 0.46
CA VAL A 18 1.27 7.35 1.86
C VAL A 18 2.77 7.57 2.00
N PRO A 19 3.23 8.31 3.02
CA PRO A 19 4.65 8.61 3.20
C PRO A 19 5.46 7.38 3.60
N TRP A 20 4.83 6.32 4.11
CA TRP A 20 5.48 5.05 4.44
C TRP A 20 5.60 4.10 3.23
N ARG A 21 6.73 3.39 3.16
CA ARG A 21 6.99 2.36 2.14
C ARG A 21 6.15 1.12 2.47
N ARG A 22 5.08 0.87 1.71
CA ARG A 22 4.25 -0.34 1.87
C ARG A 22 5.08 -1.59 1.58
N ARG A 23 5.42 -2.37 2.61
CA ARG A 23 5.86 -3.77 2.50
C ARG A 23 4.63 -4.65 2.73
N LEU A 24 3.82 -4.83 1.69
CA LEU A 24 2.56 -5.59 1.75
C LEU A 24 2.66 -6.97 1.08
N LYS A 25 3.87 -7.53 0.98
CA LYS A 25 4.05 -8.91 0.52
C LYS A 25 3.90 -9.84 1.73
N GLY A 26 2.92 -10.74 1.70
CA GLY A 26 2.80 -11.88 2.62
C GLY A 26 1.63 -11.86 3.61
N ALA A 27 0.77 -10.83 3.63
CA ALA A 27 -0.31 -10.74 4.61
C ALA A 27 -1.54 -11.64 4.30
N LEU A 28 -1.62 -12.23 3.10
CA LEU A 28 -2.78 -13.01 2.64
C LEU A 28 -2.46 -14.50 2.39
N ASP A 29 -1.20 -14.93 2.60
CA ASP A 29 -0.76 -16.29 2.25
C ASP A 29 -1.03 -17.33 3.36
N GLY A 30 -1.67 -16.93 4.46
CA GLY A 30 -1.80 -17.74 5.68
C GLY A 30 -3.22 -18.12 6.05
N VAL A 31 -4.18 -18.17 5.11
CA VAL A 31 -5.55 -18.59 5.42
C VAL A 31 -5.64 -20.12 5.33
N PRO A 32 -5.71 -20.86 6.46
CA PRO A 32 -5.95 -22.29 6.42
C PRO A 32 -7.38 -22.58 5.96
N ASP A 33 -7.52 -23.59 5.10
CA ASP A 33 -8.82 -24.17 4.74
C ASP A 33 -9.33 -25.00 5.92
N LEU A 34 -10.18 -24.38 6.74
CA LEU A 34 -10.85 -25.04 7.84
C LEU A 34 -12.06 -25.76 7.24
N GLY A 35 -11.93 -27.07 7.00
CA GLY A 35 -13.00 -27.94 6.50
C GLY A 35 -14.18 -28.07 7.46
N ILE A 36 -14.95 -26.99 7.63
CA ILE A 36 -16.15 -26.87 8.49
C ILE A 36 -17.37 -27.48 7.77
N GLY A 37 -17.23 -28.71 7.27
CA GLY A 37 -18.25 -29.39 6.45
C GLY A 37 -18.96 -30.58 7.11
N SER A 38 -18.48 -31.08 8.26
CA SER A 38 -18.97 -32.35 8.84
C SER A 38 -18.93 -32.34 10.38
N LEU A 39 -19.65 -31.40 11.00
CA LEU A 39 -19.76 -31.27 12.46
C LEU A 39 -21.25 -31.21 12.81
N GLY A 40 -21.93 -32.35 12.90
CA GLY A 40 -23.39 -32.32 13.06
C GLY A 40 -24.08 -33.54 13.65
N ASP A 41 -23.67 -34.77 13.30
CA ASP A 41 -24.61 -35.89 13.44
C ASP A 41 -24.33 -36.87 14.60
N ASP A 42 -23.15 -36.84 15.23
CA ASP A 42 -22.79 -37.79 16.31
C ASP A 42 -22.30 -37.11 17.61
N PRO A 43 -22.53 -37.69 18.81
CA PRO A 43 -22.05 -37.14 20.09
C PRO A 43 -20.52 -36.88 20.12
N ILE A 44 -19.76 -37.67 19.36
CA ILE A 44 -18.31 -37.52 19.20
C ILE A 44 -17.98 -36.21 18.46
N SER A 45 -18.74 -35.84 17.44
CA SER A 45 -18.57 -34.61 16.68
C SER A 45 -18.77 -33.36 17.55
N VAL A 46 -19.66 -33.42 18.53
CA VAL A 46 -19.89 -32.33 19.51
C VAL A 46 -18.66 -32.14 20.39
N ILE A 47 -18.08 -33.23 20.91
CA ILE A 47 -16.87 -33.17 21.75
C ILE A 47 -15.70 -32.61 20.94
N VAL A 48 -15.50 -33.09 19.71
CA VAL A 48 -14.46 -32.58 18.79
C VAL A 48 -14.68 -31.09 18.49
N GLY A 49 -15.91 -30.67 18.23
CA GLY A 49 -16.27 -29.27 18.01
C GLY A 49 -15.95 -28.38 19.21
N ILE A 50 -16.27 -28.82 20.44
CA ILE A 50 -15.95 -28.08 21.68
C ILE A 50 -14.44 -27.97 21.87
N VAL A 51 -13.70 -29.06 21.71
CA VAL A 51 -12.23 -29.05 21.84
C VAL A 51 -11.61 -28.13 20.80
N LEU A 52 -12.06 -28.20 19.54
CA LEU A 52 -11.60 -27.32 18.48
C LEU A 52 -11.93 -25.85 18.78
N LEU A 53 -13.13 -25.57 19.28
CA LEU A 53 -13.52 -24.21 19.69
C LEU A 53 -12.61 -23.68 20.79
N ILE A 54 -12.32 -24.47 21.83
CA ILE A 54 -11.41 -24.09 22.91
C ILE A 54 -10.01 -23.76 22.36
N ILE A 55 -9.51 -24.57 21.42
CA ILE A 55 -8.23 -24.32 20.74
C ILE A 55 -8.29 -23.03 19.91
N LEU A 56 -9.45 -22.72 19.31
CA LEU A 56 -9.63 -21.56 18.45
C LEU A 56 -9.90 -20.26 19.22
N ILE A 57 -10.39 -20.31 20.47
CA ILE A 57 -10.64 -19.14 21.33
C ILE A 57 -9.50 -18.11 21.32
N PRO A 58 -8.21 -18.46 21.58
CA PRO A 58 -7.13 -17.47 21.56
C PRO A 58 -6.98 -16.78 20.20
N PHE A 59 -7.20 -17.50 19.10
CA PHE A 59 -7.15 -16.95 17.75
C PHE A 59 -8.35 -16.04 17.46
N ILE A 60 -9.55 -16.41 17.92
CA ILE A 60 -10.76 -15.58 17.83
C ILE A 60 -10.56 -14.27 18.61
N LEU A 61 -10.05 -14.35 19.83
CA LEU A 61 -9.77 -13.17 20.65
C LEU A 61 -8.73 -12.27 19.98
N LEU A 62 -7.64 -12.85 19.46
CA LEU A 62 -6.63 -12.10 18.70
C LEU A 62 -7.25 -11.43 17.46
N ALA A 63 -8.08 -12.16 16.70
CA ALA A 63 -8.75 -11.64 15.51
C ALA A 63 -9.73 -10.51 15.85
N LEU A 64 -10.45 -10.61 16.98
CA LEU A 64 -11.33 -9.55 17.47
C LEU A 64 -10.55 -8.29 17.83
N VAL A 65 -9.44 -8.42 18.58
CA VAL A 65 -8.59 -7.28 18.94
C VAL A 65 -8.01 -6.62 17.69
N ALA A 66 -7.45 -7.42 16.77
CA ALA A 66 -6.92 -6.91 15.50
C ALA A 66 -8.02 -6.28 14.64
N GLY A 67 -9.24 -6.83 14.65
CA GLY A 67 -10.39 -6.29 13.94
C GLY A 67 -10.83 -4.93 14.50
N VAL A 68 -10.84 -4.78 15.83
CA VAL A 68 -11.11 -3.48 16.49
C VAL A 68 -10.02 -2.48 16.16
N GLU A 69 -8.75 -2.86 16.21
CA GLU A 69 -7.65 -1.99 15.81
C GLU A 69 -7.79 -1.53 14.35
N LEU A 70 -8.09 -2.46 13.44
CA LEU A 70 -8.35 -2.15 12.03
C LEU A 70 -9.53 -1.19 11.86
N LEU A 71 -10.61 -1.39 12.62
CA LEU A 71 -11.78 -0.51 12.61
C LEU A 71 -11.43 0.90 13.11
N LEU A 72 -10.64 1.00 14.18
CA LEU A 72 -10.14 2.28 14.69
C LEU A 72 -9.24 2.98 13.68
N VAL A 73 -8.32 2.25 13.03
CA VAL A 73 -7.49 2.79 11.96
C VAL A 73 -8.36 3.31 10.82
N LEU A 74 -9.36 2.53 10.40
CA LEU A 74 -10.28 2.93 9.33
C LEU A 74 -11.11 4.16 9.72
N LEU A 75 -11.51 4.27 10.99
CA LEU A 75 -12.22 5.43 11.52
C LEU A 75 -11.34 6.68 11.58
N VAL A 76 -10.06 6.55 11.97
CA VAL A 76 -9.11 7.67 12.07
C VAL A 76 -8.60 8.10 10.69
N LEU A 77 -8.48 7.18 9.74
CA LEU A 77 -7.95 7.43 8.39
C LEU A 77 -8.61 8.61 7.66
N PRO A 78 -9.95 8.76 7.57
CA PRO A 78 -10.55 9.91 6.90
C PRO A 78 -10.14 11.23 7.57
N PHE A 79 -10.14 11.31 8.90
CA PHE A 79 -9.70 12.53 9.61
C PHE A 79 -8.22 12.82 9.41
N ALA A 80 -7.37 11.79 9.39
CA ALA A 80 -5.95 11.95 9.08
C ALA A 80 -5.73 12.45 7.65
N VAL A 81 -6.52 11.96 6.67
CA VAL A 81 -6.48 12.42 5.28
C VAL A 81 -6.98 13.86 5.16
N LEU A 82 -8.11 14.20 5.79
CA LEU A 82 -8.66 15.55 5.85
C LEU A 82 -7.69 16.53 6.51
N GLY A 83 -7.15 16.19 7.68
CA GLY A 83 -6.12 16.98 8.33
C GLY A 83 -4.89 17.15 7.45
N ARG A 84 -4.48 16.12 6.71
CA ARG A 84 -3.38 16.23 5.75
C ARG A 84 -3.69 17.17 4.59
N MET A 85 -4.94 17.18 4.09
CA MET A 85 -5.39 18.10 3.05
C MET A 85 -5.39 19.55 3.56
N LEU A 86 -5.87 19.80 4.78
CA LEU A 86 -5.93 21.13 5.38
C LEU A 86 -4.56 21.68 5.81
N LEU A 87 -3.64 20.81 6.25
CA LEU A 87 -2.30 21.18 6.70
C LEU A 87 -1.28 21.35 5.55
N GLY A 88 -1.73 21.35 4.28
CA GLY A 88 -0.86 21.63 3.12
C GLY A 88 0.31 20.66 2.92
N ARG A 89 0.21 19.44 3.47
CA ARG A 89 1.34 18.48 3.44
C ARG A 89 1.61 18.03 2.01
N HIS A 90 2.79 18.41 1.54
CA HIS A 90 3.27 18.18 0.17
C HIS A 90 3.14 16.71 -0.26
N TRP A 91 2.55 16.50 -1.43
CA TRP A 91 2.49 15.19 -2.09
C TRP A 91 3.77 14.95 -2.88
N THR A 92 4.41 13.82 -2.64
CA THR A 92 5.63 13.44 -3.37
C THR A 92 5.26 12.72 -4.67
N VAL A 93 5.86 13.17 -5.77
CA VAL A 93 5.83 12.49 -7.06
C VAL A 93 7.08 11.62 -7.17
N GLU A 94 6.89 10.34 -7.47
CA GLU A 94 7.96 9.36 -7.66
C GLU A 94 8.13 9.06 -9.15
N VAL A 95 9.37 9.12 -9.61
CA VAL A 95 9.80 8.74 -10.96
C VAL A 95 10.66 7.48 -10.85
N ARG A 96 10.29 6.46 -11.63
CA ARG A 96 10.98 5.16 -11.65
C ARG A 96 11.44 4.84 -13.06
N ARG A 97 12.64 4.30 -13.18
CA ARG A 97 13.18 3.74 -14.43
C ARG A 97 13.00 2.22 -14.38
N GLY A 98 12.06 1.69 -15.15
CA GLY A 98 11.58 0.32 -14.99
C GLY A 98 11.06 0.05 -13.56
N TRP A 99 11.79 -0.77 -12.81
CA TRP A 99 11.47 -1.12 -11.41
C TRP A 99 12.27 -0.30 -10.36
N ARG A 100 13.32 0.40 -10.79
CA ARG A 100 14.25 1.13 -9.92
C ARG A 100 13.76 2.57 -9.66
N PRO A 101 13.68 3.02 -8.40
CA PRO A 101 13.44 4.43 -8.08
C PRO A 101 14.55 5.31 -8.64
N TYR A 102 14.20 6.44 -9.24
CA TYR A 102 15.14 7.37 -9.87
C TYR A 102 15.10 8.77 -9.25
N ALA A 103 13.91 9.34 -9.09
CA ALA A 103 13.75 10.65 -8.45
C ALA A 103 12.46 10.72 -7.63
N GLU A 104 12.53 11.49 -6.56
CA GLU A 104 11.39 11.94 -5.74
C GLU A 104 11.39 13.47 -5.68
N GLU A 105 10.22 14.08 -5.93
CA GLU A 105 10.05 15.53 -5.93
C GLU A 105 8.75 15.91 -5.19
N GLN A 106 8.79 16.98 -4.38
CA GLN A 106 7.62 17.47 -3.64
C GLN A 106 6.79 18.37 -4.55
N ALA A 107 5.53 18.00 -4.80
CA ALA A 107 4.66 18.68 -5.76
C ALA A 107 3.51 19.47 -5.10
N GLY A 108 3.64 19.82 -3.82
CA GLY A 108 2.65 20.63 -3.10
C GLY A 108 1.31 19.90 -2.95
N ASP A 109 0.21 20.57 -3.32
CA ASP A 109 -1.16 20.08 -3.10
C ASP A 109 -1.60 19.01 -4.11
N TRP A 110 -2.81 18.47 -3.88
CA TRP A 110 -3.36 17.41 -4.72
C TRP A 110 -3.41 17.76 -6.21
N GLN A 111 -3.91 18.96 -6.54
CA GLN A 111 -4.02 19.41 -7.93
C GLN A 111 -2.64 19.71 -8.55
N ALA A 112 -1.75 20.36 -7.79
CA ALA A 112 -0.38 20.64 -8.21
C ALA A 112 0.42 19.36 -8.50
N SER A 113 0.24 18.32 -7.68
CA SER A 113 0.85 17.01 -7.94
C SER A 113 0.33 16.33 -9.21
N GLY A 114 -0.94 16.52 -9.56
CA GLY A 114 -1.51 16.01 -10.81
C GLY A 114 -0.88 16.68 -12.03
N LEU A 115 -0.83 18.02 -12.01
CA LEU A 115 -0.16 18.82 -13.05
C LEU A 115 1.31 18.43 -13.18
N ARG A 116 2.01 18.23 -12.06
CA ARG A 116 3.44 17.87 -12.06
C ARG A 116 3.68 16.47 -12.63
N VAL A 117 2.80 15.50 -12.38
CA VAL A 117 2.89 14.15 -12.99
C VAL A 117 2.77 14.24 -14.52
N HIS A 118 1.85 15.06 -15.03
CA HIS A 118 1.71 15.26 -16.48
C HIS A 118 2.92 15.98 -17.08
N ALA A 119 3.39 17.05 -16.45
CA ALA A 119 4.58 17.77 -16.89
C ALA A 119 5.82 16.86 -16.95
N LEU A 120 6.07 16.07 -15.90
CA LEU A 120 7.15 15.07 -15.87
C LEU A 120 7.00 14.00 -16.95
N ALA A 121 5.77 13.55 -17.23
CA ALA A 121 5.53 12.60 -18.29
C ALA A 121 5.88 13.20 -19.66
N ASP A 122 5.53 14.46 -19.91
CA ASP A 122 5.84 15.15 -21.15
C ASP A 122 7.34 15.43 -21.30
N ASP A 123 8.03 15.79 -20.21
CA ASP A 123 9.49 15.94 -20.19
C ASP A 123 10.20 14.63 -20.53
N LEU A 124 9.73 13.51 -19.96
CA LEU A 124 10.26 12.18 -20.25
C LEU A 124 9.97 11.72 -21.69
N ARG A 125 8.81 12.06 -22.26
CA ARG A 125 8.51 11.80 -23.69
C ARG A 125 9.45 12.58 -24.62
N ARG A 126 9.87 13.77 -24.20
CA ARG A 126 10.83 14.61 -24.92
C ARG A 126 12.29 14.17 -24.72
N GLY A 127 12.55 13.14 -23.93
CA GLY A 127 13.91 12.69 -23.62
C GLY A 127 14.64 13.58 -22.61
N ASN A 128 13.92 14.39 -21.83
CA ASN A 128 14.49 15.26 -20.80
C ASN A 128 14.17 14.74 -19.38
N PRO A 129 14.94 13.78 -18.85
CA PRO A 129 14.68 13.23 -17.52
C PRO A 129 15.02 14.25 -16.41
N PRO A 130 14.27 14.26 -15.30
CA PRO A 130 14.59 15.09 -14.15
C PRO A 130 15.93 14.67 -13.51
N PRO A 131 16.59 15.54 -12.73
CA PRO A 131 17.80 15.17 -12.01
C PRO A 131 17.55 13.99 -11.06
N GLN A 132 18.50 13.07 -11.01
CA GLN A 132 18.43 11.89 -10.14
C GLN A 132 18.57 12.33 -8.67
N THR A 133 17.49 12.24 -7.89
CA THR A 133 17.51 12.55 -6.45
C THR A 133 17.62 11.32 -5.56
N LEU A 134 17.45 10.11 -6.12
CA LEU A 134 17.55 8.84 -5.38
C LEU A 134 18.74 8.00 -5.86
N ASN A 135 19.44 7.33 -4.94
CA ASN A 135 20.65 6.52 -5.21
C ASN A 135 21.82 7.32 -5.82
N VAL A 136 21.99 8.59 -5.42
CA VAL A 136 23.22 9.34 -5.71
C VAL A 136 24.32 8.82 -4.78
N PRO A 137 25.48 8.35 -5.26
CA PRO A 137 26.60 8.03 -4.39
C PRO A 137 26.99 9.29 -3.63
N LYS A 138 27.01 9.22 -2.29
CA LYS A 138 27.66 10.27 -1.50
C LYS A 138 29.16 10.11 -1.78
N GLY A 139 29.74 11.10 -2.47
CA GLY A 139 31.19 11.20 -2.65
C GLY A 139 31.92 11.39 -1.34
#